data_AF-A0A7Y3J0P6-F1
#
_entry.id   AF-A0A7Y3J0P6-F1
#
_cell.length_a   1.000
_cell.length_b   1.000
_cell.length_c   1.000
_cell.angle_alpha   90.00
_cell.angle_beta   90.00
_cell.angle_gamma   90.00
#
_symmetry.space_group_name_H-M   'P 1'
#
loop_
_entity.id
_entity.type
_entity.pdbx_description
1 polymer ?
#
loop_
_entity_poly.entity_id
_entity_poly.type
_entity_poly.pdbx_seq_one_letter_code
_entity_poly.pdbx_strand_id
1 'polypeptide(L)'
;MSVPPVQQFMSGEIIFREGEPGQNMYIILEGDVEIVIVTGGGEKVLTVLTKGEFFGEMALIDDSPRSATARCKTPTKVLLMNDDQLDTYIESHPAFAVKMIRNLVKRLRGANKLIG
;
A
#
# COMPACT_ATOMS: atom_id res chain seq x y z
N MET A 1 10.07 -11.20 -18.56
CA MET A 1 9.50 -10.37 -17.49
C MET A 1 10.63 -9.79 -16.69
N SER A 2 10.68 -8.47 -16.49
CA SER A 2 11.70 -7.87 -15.63
C SER A 2 11.38 -8.14 -14.17
N VAL A 3 12.41 -8.44 -13.39
CA VAL A 3 12.29 -8.56 -11.93
C VAL A 3 11.75 -7.23 -11.38
N PRO A 4 10.70 -7.23 -10.54
CA PRO A 4 10.15 -5.98 -10.03
C PRO A 4 11.22 -5.25 -9.19
N PRO A 5 11.38 -3.93 -9.36
CA PRO A 5 12.45 -3.20 -8.69
C PRO A 5 12.22 -3.12 -7.18
N VAL A 6 13.31 -3.01 -6.44
CA VAL A 6 13.29 -2.84 -5.00
C VAL A 6 13.74 -1.42 -4.66
N GLN A 7 12.96 -0.74 -3.81
CA GLN A 7 13.28 0.60 -3.33
C GLN A 7 13.43 0.59 -1.81
N GLN A 8 14.29 1.48 -1.31
CA GLN A 8 14.55 1.68 0.11
C GLN A 8 14.21 3.11 0.49
N PHE A 9 13.67 3.27 1.69
CA PHE A 9 13.23 4.53 2.28
C PHE A 9 13.72 4.63 3.71
N MET A 10 14.03 5.84 4.15
CA MET A 10 14.43 6.12 5.52
C MET A 10 13.21 6.24 6.44
N SER A 11 13.43 6.14 7.76
CA SER A 11 12.37 6.41 8.73
C SER A 11 11.86 7.85 8.59
N GLY A 12 10.53 8.02 8.62
CA GLY A 12 9.83 9.29 8.43
C GLY A 12 9.63 9.70 6.97
N GLU A 13 10.24 9.01 6.01
CA GLU A 13 10.12 9.35 4.59
C GLU A 13 8.71 9.02 4.05
N ILE A 14 8.21 9.87 3.15
CA ILE A 14 6.91 9.69 2.52
C ILE A 14 7.12 8.99 1.18
N ILE A 15 6.49 7.83 1.02
CA ILE A 15 6.57 7.03 -0.21
C ILE A 15 5.67 7.66 -1.30
N PHE A 16 4.47 8.09 -0.91
CA PHE A 16 3.56 8.88 -1.72
C PHE A 16 2.56 9.61 -0.83
N ARG A 17 1.96 10.68 -1.35
CA ARG A 17 0.92 11.46 -0.67
C ARG A 17 -0.47 11.12 -1.19
N GLU A 18 -1.45 11.34 -0.32
CA GLU A 18 -2.87 11.34 -0.71
C GLU A 18 -3.10 12.32 -1.89
N GLY A 19 -3.90 11.89 -2.86
CA GLY A 19 -4.24 12.68 -4.06
C GLY A 19 -3.19 12.65 -5.18
N GLU A 20 -2.00 12.07 -4.97
CA GLU A 20 -1.03 11.88 -6.06
C GLU A 20 -1.49 10.78 -7.03
N PRO A 21 -1.10 10.83 -8.32
CA PRO A 21 -1.28 9.69 -9.22
C PRO A 21 -0.42 8.49 -8.79
N GLY A 22 -0.86 7.26 -9.07
CA GLY A 22 -0.16 6.06 -8.61
C GLY A 22 -0.26 4.89 -9.56
N GLN A 23 0.81 4.59 -10.29
CA GLN A 23 0.88 3.47 -11.25
C GLN A 23 1.58 2.21 -10.71
N ASN A 24 1.89 2.19 -9.42
CA ASN A 24 2.54 1.05 -8.77
C ASN A 24 1.91 0.80 -7.40
N MET A 25 1.84 -0.47 -7.03
CA MET A 25 1.67 -0.92 -5.66
C MET A 25 3.01 -1.34 -5.05
N TYR A 26 3.03 -1.46 -3.73
CA TYR A 26 4.24 -1.75 -2.97
C TYR A 26 4.02 -2.96 -2.08
N ILE A 27 5.00 -3.85 -2.00
CA ILE A 27 5.02 -4.97 -1.03
C ILE A 27 6.16 -4.74 -0.05
N ILE A 28 5.86 -4.73 1.24
CA ILE A 28 6.87 -4.50 2.28
C ILE A 28 7.72 -5.75 2.43
N LEU A 29 9.00 -5.63 2.11
CA LEU A 29 10.00 -6.69 2.32
C LEU A 29 10.60 -6.60 3.72
N GLU A 30 10.83 -5.38 4.20
CA GLU A 30 11.39 -5.03 5.51
C GLU A 30 10.85 -3.66 5.97
N GLY A 31 10.72 -3.45 7.27
CA GLY A 31 10.24 -2.19 7.87
C GLY A 31 8.72 -2.11 8.04
N ASP A 32 8.28 -0.92 8.46
CA ASP A 32 6.90 -0.60 8.83
C ASP A 32 6.45 0.69 8.14
N VAL A 33 5.23 0.71 7.60
CA VAL A 33 4.64 1.85 6.88
C VAL A 33 3.32 2.26 7.51
N GLU A 34 3.19 3.52 7.88
CA GLU A 34 1.94 4.14 8.31
C GLU A 34 1.10 4.57 7.11
N ILE A 35 -0.19 4.24 7.14
CA ILE A 35 -1.18 4.80 6.22
C ILE A 35 -1.90 5.93 6.93
N VAL A 36 -1.81 7.14 6.38
CA VAL A 36 -2.23 8.38 7.02
C VAL A 36 -3.24 9.10 6.13
N ILE A 37 -4.32 9.61 6.71
CA ILE A 37 -5.26 10.52 6.04
C ILE A 37 -5.28 11.86 6.73
N VAL A 38 -5.60 12.92 5.98
CA VAL A 38 -5.85 14.24 6.56
C VAL A 38 -7.34 14.41 6.81
N THR A 39 -7.68 14.79 8.03
CA THR A 39 -9.07 15.11 8.43
C THR A 39 -9.15 16.57 8.90
N GLY A 40 -10.35 17.09 9.11
CA GLY A 40 -10.53 18.43 9.69
C GLY A 40 -9.87 18.62 11.07
N GLY A 41 -9.57 17.53 11.78
CA GLY A 41 -8.85 17.53 13.06
C GLY A 41 -7.33 17.29 12.94
N GLY A 42 -6.78 17.21 11.73
CA GLY A 42 -5.36 16.93 11.47
C GLY A 42 -5.12 15.53 10.89
N GLU A 43 -3.85 15.12 10.88
CA GLU A 43 -3.42 13.80 10.40
C GLU A 43 -3.89 12.68 11.33
N LYS A 44 -4.41 11.60 10.74
CA LYS A 44 -4.82 10.40 11.46
C LYS A 44 -4.17 9.17 10.84
N VAL A 45 -3.48 8.37 11.66
CA VAL A 45 -2.95 7.07 11.24
C VAL A 45 -4.10 6.06 11.19
N LEU A 46 -4.41 5.57 10.00
CA LEU A 46 -5.43 4.53 9.77
C LEU A 46 -4.94 3.16 10.24
N THR A 47 -3.69 2.83 9.92
CA THR A 47 -3.06 1.56 10.24
C THR A 47 -1.55 1.66 10.09
N VAL A 48 -0.83 0.73 10.72
CA VAL A 48 0.59 0.45 10.44
C VAL A 48 0.68 -0.89 9.74
N LEU A 49 1.35 -0.92 8.61
CA LEU A 49 1.59 -2.10 7.79
C LEU A 49 3.02 -2.59 8.00
N THR A 50 3.21 -3.89 7.93
CA THR A 50 4.48 -4.57 8.23
C THR A 50 4.89 -5.52 7.11
N LYS A 51 6.04 -6.18 7.27
CA LYS A 51 6.57 -7.15 6.31
C LYS A 51 5.50 -8.13 5.77
N GLY A 52 5.44 -8.22 4.44
CA GLY A 52 4.55 -9.12 3.70
C GLY A 52 3.15 -8.58 3.47
N GLU A 53 2.85 -7.38 3.98
CA GLU A 53 1.68 -6.58 3.60
C GLU A 53 2.02 -5.66 2.41
N PHE A 54 0.99 -5.20 1.72
CA PHE A 54 1.12 -4.38 0.52
C PHE A 54 0.32 -3.09 0.63
N PHE A 55 0.62 -2.05 -0.12
CA PHE A 55 -0.15 -0.79 -0.10
C PHE A 55 -0.06 -0.08 -1.45
N GLY A 56 -0.94 0.91 -1.66
CA GLY A 56 -1.05 1.62 -2.92
C GLY A 56 -1.74 0.82 -4.02
N GLU A 57 -2.35 -0.32 -3.68
CA GLU A 57 -3.08 -1.19 -4.61
C GLU A 57 -4.34 -0.53 -5.16
N MET A 58 -4.99 0.34 -4.39
CA MET A 58 -6.26 0.96 -4.81
C MET A 58 -6.07 1.77 -6.09
N ALA A 59 -5.12 2.72 -6.06
CA ALA A 59 -4.79 3.55 -7.22
C ALA A 59 -4.29 2.75 -8.44
N LEU A 60 -3.69 1.58 -8.22
CA LEU A 60 -3.27 0.70 -9.30
C LEU A 60 -4.48 -0.02 -9.93
N ILE A 61 -5.45 -0.44 -9.12
CA ILE A 61 -6.58 -1.29 -9.54
C ILE A 61 -7.71 -0.46 -10.18
N ASP A 62 -8.00 0.73 -9.65
CA ASP A 62 -9.14 1.54 -10.07
C ASP A 62 -8.76 2.83 -10.80
N ASP A 63 -7.48 3.01 -11.11
CA ASP A 63 -6.89 4.20 -11.75
C ASP A 63 -7.23 5.54 -11.05
N SER A 64 -7.63 5.49 -9.78
CA SER A 64 -7.90 6.69 -8.98
C SER A 64 -6.62 7.24 -8.33
N PRO A 65 -6.60 8.52 -7.92
CA PRO A 65 -5.50 9.05 -7.10
C PRO A 65 -5.28 8.26 -5.80
N ARG A 66 -4.09 8.38 -5.21
CA ARG A 66 -3.75 7.76 -3.92
C ARG A 66 -4.79 8.12 -2.86
N SER A 67 -5.40 7.10 -2.27
CA SER A 67 -6.47 7.25 -1.27
C SER A 67 -6.00 7.71 0.12
N ALA A 68 -4.69 7.70 0.36
CA ALA A 68 -4.05 8.06 1.62
C ALA A 68 -2.57 8.35 1.40
N THR A 69 -1.90 8.95 2.37
CA THR A 69 -0.44 9.11 2.42
C THR A 69 0.19 7.84 3.00
N ALA A 70 1.27 7.35 2.39
CA ALA A 70 2.09 6.27 2.93
C ALA A 70 3.42 6.83 3.46
N ARG A 71 3.69 6.64 4.77
CA ARG A 71 4.88 7.17 5.45
C ARG A 71 5.64 6.06 6.17
N CYS A 72 6.94 6.00 5.99
CA CYS A 72 7.80 5.03 6.67
C CYS A 72 7.86 5.32 8.16
N LYS A 73 7.52 4.34 9.00
CA LYS A 73 7.69 4.39 10.46
C LYS A 73 9.10 3.97 10.88
N THR A 74 9.71 3.11 10.09
CA THR A 74 11.08 2.60 10.25
C THR A 74 11.77 2.57 8.88
N PRO A 75 13.11 2.40 8.81
CA PRO A 75 13.77 2.15 7.52
C PRO A 75 13.08 0.99 6.80
N THR A 76 12.65 1.24 5.57
CA THR A 76 11.70 0.37 4.86
C THR A 76 12.25 -0.02 3.52
N LYS A 77 12.06 -1.29 3.15
CA LYS A 77 12.40 -1.84 1.84
C LYS A 77 11.15 -2.42 1.21
N VAL A 78 10.85 -2.01 -0.02
CA VAL A 78 9.65 -2.41 -0.74
C VAL A 78 9.96 -2.94 -2.12
N LEU A 79 9.18 -3.92 -2.56
CA LEU A 79 9.07 -4.32 -3.96
C LEU A 79 8.01 -3.44 -4.63
N LEU A 80 8.32 -2.90 -5.81
CA LEU A 80 7.36 -2.13 -6.62
C LEU A 80 6.78 -3.04 -7.70
N MET A 81 5.46 -2.98 -7.88
CA MET A 81 4.75 -3.79 -8.85
C MET A 81 3.75 -2.92 -9.60
N ASN A 82 3.84 -2.91 -10.93
CA ASN A 82 2.84 -2.29 -11.80
C ASN A 82 1.71 -3.29 -12.13
N ASP A 83 0.75 -2.86 -12.95
CA ASP A 83 -0.46 -3.62 -13.26
C ASP A 83 -0.13 -4.95 -13.98
N ASP A 84 0.65 -4.88 -15.08
CA ASP A 84 1.10 -6.07 -15.82
C ASP A 84 1.81 -7.11 -14.93
N GLN A 85 2.66 -6.63 -14.02
CA GLN A 85 3.39 -7.49 -13.08
C GLN A 85 2.46 -8.09 -12.03
N LEU A 86 1.44 -7.35 -11.59
CA LEU A 86 0.44 -7.83 -10.66
C LEU A 86 -0.41 -8.94 -11.28
N ASP A 87 -0.90 -8.72 -12.49
CA ASP A 87 -1.71 -9.68 -13.24
C ASP A 87 -0.94 -11.00 -13.41
N THR A 88 0.30 -10.91 -13.91
CA THR A 88 1.12 -12.11 -14.09
C THR A 88 1.42 -12.80 -12.74
N TYR A 89 1.61 -12.03 -11.68
CA TYR A 89 1.86 -12.59 -10.35
C TYR A 89 0.63 -13.33 -9.81
N ILE A 90 -0.58 -12.79 -10.04
CA ILE A 90 -1.84 -13.44 -9.66
C ILE A 90 -2.08 -14.72 -10.47
N GLU A 91 -1.83 -14.70 -11.78
CA GLU A 91 -1.96 -15.88 -12.65
C GLU A 91 -1.07 -17.03 -12.19
N SER A 92 0.17 -16.73 -11.83
CA SER A 92 1.14 -17.72 -11.35
C SER A 92 0.95 -18.13 -9.89
N HIS A 93 0.32 -17.28 -9.06
CA HIS A 93 0.12 -17.50 -7.63
C HIS A 93 -1.30 -17.13 -7.17
N PRO A 94 -2.36 -17.89 -7.54
CA PRO A 94 -3.76 -17.52 -7.23
C PRO A 94 -4.07 -17.32 -5.74
N ALA A 95 -3.32 -17.99 -4.85
CA ALA A 95 -3.45 -17.80 -3.40
C ALA A 95 -3.14 -16.36 -2.96
N PHE A 96 -2.33 -15.62 -3.73
CA PHE A 96 -2.04 -14.21 -3.47
C PHE A 96 -3.27 -13.32 -3.62
N ALA A 97 -4.11 -13.53 -4.64
CA ALA A 97 -5.35 -12.78 -4.81
C ALA A 97 -6.29 -12.95 -3.61
N VAL A 98 -6.41 -14.18 -3.09
CA VAL A 98 -7.20 -14.45 -1.87
C VAL A 98 -6.62 -13.72 -0.65
N LYS A 99 -5.29 -13.69 -0.50
CA LYS A 99 -4.62 -12.92 0.55
C LYS A 99 -4.90 -11.42 0.39
N MET A 100 -4.89 -10.91 -0.84
CA MET A 100 -5.17 -9.52 -1.15
C MET A 100 -6.59 -9.12 -0.74
N ILE A 101 -7.59 -9.89 -1.17
CA ILE A 101 -9.00 -9.68 -0.80
C ILE A 101 -9.17 -9.67 0.72
N ARG A 102 -8.56 -10.61 1.44
CA ARG A 102 -8.63 -10.65 2.91
C ARG A 102 -8.06 -9.39 3.56
N ASN A 103 -6.94 -8.88 3.04
CA ASN A 103 -6.33 -7.65 3.54
C ASN A 103 -7.18 -6.41 3.24
N LEU A 104 -7.75 -6.31 2.03
CA LEU A 104 -8.69 -5.24 1.67
C LEU A 104 -9.92 -5.23 2.58
N VAL A 105 -10.50 -6.40 2.86
CA VAL A 105 -11.64 -6.51 3.79
C VAL A 105 -11.28 -6.05 5.20
N LYS A 106 -10.08 -6.37 5.70
CA LYS A 106 -9.62 -5.89 7.02
C LYS A 106 -9.51 -4.37 7.04
N ARG A 107 -8.95 -3.77 5.99
CA ARG A 107 -8.81 -2.30 5.85
C ARG A 107 -10.16 -1.62 5.76
N LEU A 108 -11.09 -2.12 4.93
CA LEU A 108 -12.43 -1.58 4.81
C LEU A 108 -13.17 -1.57 6.15
N ARG A 109 -13.08 -2.66 6.92
CA ARG A 109 -13.65 -2.71 8.27
C ARG A 109 -12.99 -1.73 9.23
N GLY A 110 -11.67 -1.52 9.10
CA GLY A 110 -10.93 -0.51 9.86
C GLY A 110 -11.40 0.91 9.53
N ALA A 111 -11.48 1.26 8.24
CA ALA A 111 -11.93 2.55 7.76
C ALA A 111 -13.38 2.86 8.17
N ASN A 112 -14.30 1.90 8.07
CA ASN A 112 -15.70 2.10 8.46
C ASN A 112 -15.86 2.46 9.94
N LYS A 113 -14.97 2.01 10.83
CA LYS A 113 -14.97 2.37 12.26
C LYS A 113 -14.55 3.82 12.52
N LEU A 114 -14.03 4.53 11.52
CA LEU A 114 -13.58 5.91 11.64
C LEU A 114 -14.62 6.91 11.14
N ILE A 115 -15.65 6.42 10.43
CA ILE A 115 -16.75 7.21 9.86
C ILE A 115 -18.03 7.04 10.70
N GLY A 116 -18.14 5.96 11.48
CA GLY A 116 -19.18 5.78 12.51
C GLY A 116 -18.69 6.15 13.90
#